data_AF-A0A7C1WMB6-F1
#
_entry.id   AF-A0A7C1WMB6-F1
#
_cell.length_a   1.000
_cell.length_b   1.000
_cell.length_c   1.000
_cell.angle_alpha   90.00
_cell.angle_beta   90.00
_cell.angle_gamma   90.00
#
_symmetry.space_group_name_H-M   'P 1'
#
loop_
_entity.id
_entity.type
_entity.pdbx_description
1 polymer ?
#
loop_
_entity_poly.entity_id
_entity_poly.type
_entity_poly.pdbx_seq_one_letter_code
_entity_poly.pdbx_strand_id
1 'polypeptide(L)'
;MGTRSPNQEDGETRVPRSGDVTLFAGAPARLEGRVRAWAAAGSVPEGAAIKEGEAYRVDSLFVKLFRDGKHRFFLRPSKARRAAHLHAKLSWVPVPAPLCLLDLRRALPSGVRGVLVTRFIDGQTLGEVRRNPDALLRLAELLARMHERGLHHGDLHPGNLIWDRERWWLLDLDGIRPPSHRLLGKRASLRQWGRLLLNLDREAALLLDPFHHYVSLRPSLGEAAPLWNELPRIADEVEARRKRRR
;
A
#
# COMPACT_ATOMS: atom_id res chain seq x y z
N MET A 1 31.24 43.64 2.53
CA MET A 1 31.47 42.41 1.76
C MET A 1 31.63 41.26 2.74
N GLY A 2 30.71 40.31 2.72
CA GLY A 2 30.62 39.22 3.68
C GLY A 2 29.36 38.43 3.35
N THR A 3 29.52 37.52 2.41
CA THR A 3 28.50 36.72 1.73
C THR A 3 27.66 35.91 2.71
N ARG A 4 26.34 36.13 2.70
CA ARG A 4 25.36 35.21 3.29
C ARG A 4 25.29 33.96 2.41
N SER A 5 25.64 32.79 2.96
CA SER A 5 25.41 31.50 2.33
C SER A 5 23.91 31.23 2.15
N PRO A 6 23.47 30.69 1.01
CA PRO A 6 22.06 30.46 0.71
C PRO A 6 21.57 29.08 1.22
N ASN A 7 20.36 29.10 1.80
CA ASN A 7 19.38 28.03 1.95
C ASN A 7 19.88 26.58 2.04
N GLN A 8 19.93 26.06 3.26
CA GLN A 8 19.47 24.70 3.52
C GLN A 8 17.94 24.76 3.62
N GLU A 9 17.25 24.50 2.51
CA GLU A 9 15.83 24.14 2.56
C GLU A 9 15.72 22.71 3.06
N ASP A 10 15.57 22.56 4.37
CA ASP A 10 15.02 21.34 4.95
C ASP A 10 13.67 21.08 4.30
N GLY A 11 13.59 19.97 3.57
CA GLY A 11 12.36 19.44 2.97
C GLY A 11 11.38 19.01 4.05
N GLU A 12 10.79 19.97 4.76
CA GLU A 12 9.70 19.75 5.68
C GLU A 12 8.53 19.17 4.90
N THR A 13 8.30 17.87 5.08
CA THR A 13 7.09 17.18 4.68
C THR A 13 5.89 17.90 5.32
N ARG A 14 5.27 18.84 4.60
CA ARG A 14 4.11 19.59 5.08
C ARG A 14 3.03 18.61 5.52
N VAL A 15 2.70 18.61 6.80
CA VAL A 15 1.57 17.85 7.33
C VAL A 15 0.29 18.38 6.65
N PRO A 16 -0.48 17.55 5.92
CA PRO A 16 -1.65 18.02 5.19
C PRO A 16 -2.66 18.72 6.12
N ARG A 17 -3.10 19.93 5.75
CA ARG A 17 -4.18 20.65 6.42
C ARG A 17 -5.52 20.23 5.82
N SER A 18 -6.54 20.03 6.66
CA SER A 18 -7.86 19.57 6.22
C SER A 18 -8.62 20.70 5.51
N GLY A 19 -9.07 20.44 4.28
CA GLY A 19 -9.78 21.40 3.40
C GLY A 19 -8.97 21.86 2.19
N ASP A 20 -7.65 21.70 2.23
CA ASP A 20 -6.74 22.16 1.17
C ASP A 20 -6.18 21.00 0.35
N VAL A 21 -5.83 21.33 -0.89
CA VAL A 21 -5.00 20.45 -1.72
C VAL A 21 -3.56 20.54 -1.23
N THR A 22 -2.97 19.39 -0.92
CA THR A 22 -1.55 19.26 -0.61
C THR A 22 -0.85 18.68 -1.84
N LEU A 23 0.04 19.47 -2.44
CA LEU A 23 0.94 19.00 -3.49
C LEU A 23 2.24 18.48 -2.86
N PHE A 24 2.73 17.36 -3.37
CA PHE A 24 3.99 16.76 -2.98
C PHE A 24 5.06 16.98 -4.06
N ALA A 25 6.31 16.68 -3.74
CA ALA A 25 7.43 16.82 -4.68
C ALA A 25 7.18 16.03 -5.98
N GLY A 26 7.46 16.66 -7.12
CA GLY A 26 7.26 16.06 -8.45
C GLY A 26 5.82 16.07 -8.96
N ALA A 27 4.89 16.76 -8.27
CA ALA A 27 3.54 16.97 -8.77
C ALA A 27 3.52 17.75 -10.11
N PRO A 28 2.80 17.26 -11.14
CA PRO A 28 2.58 18.01 -12.38
C PRO A 28 1.91 19.37 -12.14
N ALA A 29 2.22 20.33 -13.00
CA ALA A 29 1.52 21.61 -13.02
C ALA A 29 0.01 21.42 -13.20
N ARG A 30 -0.80 22.28 -12.58
CA ARG A 30 -2.28 22.25 -12.61
C ARG A 30 -2.94 21.00 -12.00
N LEU A 31 -2.20 20.08 -11.38
CA LEU A 31 -2.79 18.89 -10.75
C LEU A 31 -3.82 19.27 -9.67
N GLU A 32 -3.62 20.36 -8.95
CA GLU A 32 -4.59 20.86 -7.96
C GLU A 32 -5.98 21.11 -8.57
N GLY A 33 -6.05 21.86 -9.69
CA GLY A 33 -7.32 22.17 -10.34
C GLY A 33 -8.04 20.92 -10.82
N ARG A 34 -7.29 19.97 -11.39
CA ARG A 34 -7.82 18.67 -11.84
C ARG A 34 -8.39 17.87 -10.69
N VAL A 35 -7.66 17.75 -9.58
CA VAL A 35 -8.10 16.99 -8.41
C VAL A 35 -9.39 17.54 -7.81
N ARG A 36 -9.55 18.87 -7.76
CA ARG A 36 -10.80 19.50 -7.33
C ARG A 36 -11.96 19.18 -8.28
N ALA A 37 -11.73 19.26 -9.60
CA ALA A 37 -12.73 18.92 -10.61
C ALA A 37 -13.16 17.45 -10.53
N TRP A 38 -12.20 16.52 -10.43
CA TRP A 38 -12.48 15.09 -10.26
C TRP A 38 -13.27 14.78 -9.00
N ALA A 39 -12.92 15.42 -7.87
CA ALA A 39 -13.66 15.25 -6.62
C ALA A 39 -15.11 15.74 -6.75
N ALA A 40 -15.33 16.89 -7.38
CA ALA A 40 -16.66 17.45 -7.63
C ALA A 40 -17.51 16.58 -8.56
N ALA A 41 -16.91 16.05 -9.63
CA ALA A 41 -17.57 15.14 -10.56
C ALA A 41 -17.85 13.76 -9.94
N GLY A 42 -17.02 13.34 -8.98
CA GLY A 42 -17.05 11.97 -8.46
C GLY A 42 -16.51 10.93 -9.45
N SER A 43 -15.76 11.37 -10.46
CA SER A 43 -15.18 10.52 -11.49
C SER A 43 -13.92 11.19 -12.05
N VAL A 44 -13.19 10.46 -12.89
CA VAL A 44 -12.03 10.96 -13.62
C VAL A 44 -12.31 10.74 -15.11
N PRO A 45 -13.03 11.67 -15.79
CA PRO A 45 -13.54 11.43 -17.14
C PRO A 45 -12.47 11.14 -18.19
N GLU A 46 -11.29 11.74 -18.04
CA GLU A 46 -10.15 11.50 -18.92
C GLU A 46 -9.34 10.24 -18.57
N GLY A 47 -9.70 9.55 -17.49
CA GLY A 47 -8.96 8.41 -16.96
C GLY A 47 -9.54 7.07 -17.36
N ALA A 48 -8.67 6.09 -17.60
CA ALA A 48 -9.06 4.70 -17.71
C ALA A 48 -9.42 4.16 -16.32
N ALA A 49 -10.63 3.66 -16.13
CA ALA A 49 -11.04 3.09 -14.86
C ALA A 49 -10.29 1.77 -14.59
N ILE A 50 -9.61 1.69 -13.45
CA ILE A 50 -9.07 0.46 -12.88
C ILE A 50 -10.14 -0.21 -12.02
N LYS A 51 -10.89 0.63 -11.29
CA LYS A 51 -12.07 0.24 -10.52
C LYS A 51 -13.08 1.37 -10.59
N GLU A 52 -14.19 1.12 -11.27
CA GLU A 52 -15.24 2.10 -11.50
C GLU A 52 -15.67 2.81 -10.21
N GLY A 53 -15.72 4.14 -10.27
CA GLY A 53 -16.11 4.99 -9.15
C GLY A 53 -15.06 5.15 -8.04
N GLU A 54 -13.92 4.43 -8.08
CA GLU A 54 -12.92 4.42 -7.01
C GLU A 54 -11.48 4.68 -7.48
N ALA A 55 -11.01 4.05 -8.57
CA ALA A 55 -9.61 4.13 -8.97
C ALA A 55 -9.45 4.24 -10.48
N TYR A 56 -8.60 5.16 -10.92
CA TYR A 56 -8.38 5.50 -12.33
C TYR A 56 -6.89 5.66 -12.63
N ARG A 57 -6.52 5.36 -13.88
CA ARG A 57 -5.23 5.71 -14.47
C ARG A 57 -5.41 6.92 -15.38
N VAL A 58 -4.56 7.93 -15.22
CA VAL A 58 -4.46 9.06 -16.15
C VAL A 58 -2.98 9.24 -16.49
N ASP A 59 -2.57 8.88 -17.70
CA ASP A 59 -1.16 8.86 -18.10
C ASP A 59 -0.30 8.06 -17.10
N SER A 60 0.62 8.75 -16.41
CA SER A 60 1.51 8.25 -15.36
C SER A 60 0.98 8.45 -13.93
N LEU A 61 -0.30 8.80 -13.78
CA LEU A 61 -0.97 9.06 -12.51
C LEU A 61 -1.93 7.92 -12.17
N PHE A 62 -1.89 7.52 -10.90
CA PHE A 62 -2.92 6.70 -10.29
C PHE A 62 -3.78 7.60 -9.40
N VAL A 63 -5.08 7.64 -9.64
CA VAL A 63 -6.04 8.50 -8.92
C VAL A 63 -7.01 7.61 -8.14
N LYS A 64 -7.00 7.71 -6.82
CA LYS A 64 -7.95 7.01 -5.92
C LYS A 64 -8.92 8.03 -5.31
N LEU A 65 -10.21 7.86 -5.62
CA LEU A 65 -11.32 8.59 -5.03
C LEU A 65 -11.79 7.89 -3.75
N PHE A 66 -11.70 8.58 -2.64
CA PHE A 66 -12.16 8.09 -1.35
C PHE A 66 -13.56 8.62 -1.08
N ARG A 67 -14.51 7.69 -1.00
CA ARG A 67 -15.88 7.97 -0.61
C ARG A 67 -16.09 7.63 0.86
N ASP A 68 -17.09 8.23 1.50
CA ASP A 68 -17.43 7.85 2.86
C ASP A 68 -17.90 6.39 2.91
N GLY A 69 -17.45 5.67 3.93
CA GLY A 69 -18.17 4.51 4.46
C GLY A 69 -19.10 4.98 5.59
N LYS A 70 -20.13 4.19 5.92
CA LYS A 70 -21.22 4.52 6.88
C LYS A 70 -20.82 4.92 8.33
N HIS A 71 -19.56 5.20 8.67
CA HIS A 71 -19.13 5.37 10.07
C HIS A 71 -18.46 6.71 10.41
N ARG A 72 -19.11 7.37 11.38
CA ARG A 72 -18.73 8.55 12.17
C ARG A 72 -17.38 8.34 12.87
N PHE A 73 -16.30 8.91 12.34
CA PHE A 73 -15.06 9.11 13.11
C PHE A 73 -14.51 10.50 12.85
N PHE A 74 -15.16 11.52 13.45
CA PHE A 74 -14.77 12.93 13.35
C PHE A 74 -13.35 13.23 13.89
N LEU A 75 -12.75 12.30 14.64
CA LEU A 75 -11.43 12.46 15.27
C LEU A 75 -10.30 11.68 14.57
N ARG A 76 -10.58 10.90 13.52
CA ARG A 76 -9.55 10.14 12.80
C ARG A 76 -9.16 10.86 11.50
N PRO A 77 -7.85 10.98 11.16
CA PRO A 77 -7.43 11.44 9.84
C PRO A 77 -8.09 10.60 8.75
N SER A 78 -8.45 11.19 7.61
CA SER A 78 -9.07 10.44 6.50
C SER A 78 -8.14 9.34 5.98
N LYS A 79 -8.70 8.36 5.25
CA LYS A 79 -7.91 7.30 4.60
C LYS A 79 -6.84 7.90 3.69
N ALA A 80 -7.23 8.82 2.82
CA ALA A 80 -6.34 9.55 1.92
C ALA A 80 -5.18 10.25 2.67
N ARG A 81 -5.47 10.94 3.78
CA ARG A 81 -4.44 11.59 4.60
C ARG A 81 -3.52 10.60 5.29
N ARG A 82 -4.04 9.47 5.79
CA ARG A 82 -3.21 8.40 6.37
C ARG A 82 -2.29 7.78 5.34
N ALA A 83 -2.80 7.46 4.15
CA ALA A 83 -2.00 6.89 3.07
C ALA A 83 -0.86 7.83 2.64
N ALA A 84 -1.14 9.13 2.47
CA ALA A 84 -0.11 10.12 2.15
C ALA A 84 0.94 10.26 3.26
N HIS A 85 0.51 10.28 4.53
CA HIS A 85 1.43 10.35 5.68
C HIS A 85 2.31 9.10 5.82
N LEU A 86 1.76 7.94 5.49
CA LEU A 86 2.50 6.67 5.54
C LEU A 86 3.60 6.61 4.49
N HIS A 87 3.43 7.23 3.32
CA HIS A 87 4.49 7.28 2.31
C HIS A 87 5.81 7.82 2.88
N ALA A 88 5.77 8.96 3.58
CA ALA A 88 6.97 9.56 4.16
C ALA A 88 7.66 8.63 5.18
N LYS A 89 6.88 7.85 5.93
CA LYS A 89 7.38 6.89 6.94
C LYS A 89 7.90 5.59 6.33
N LEU A 90 7.55 5.30 5.08
CA LEU A 90 7.83 4.05 4.39
C LEU A 90 8.78 4.23 3.22
N SER A 91 9.59 5.31 3.21
CA SER A 91 10.57 5.60 2.15
C SER A 91 11.59 4.48 1.88
N TRP A 92 11.77 3.56 2.83
CA TRP A 92 12.64 2.37 2.71
C TRP A 92 11.94 1.15 2.08
N VAL A 93 10.64 1.22 1.82
CA VAL A 93 9.85 0.24 1.07
C VAL A 93 9.45 0.87 -0.26
N PRO A 94 9.56 0.17 -1.40
CA PRO A 94 9.05 0.70 -2.66
C PRO A 94 7.52 0.84 -2.60
N VAL A 95 7.06 2.09 -2.43
CA VAL A 95 5.65 2.47 -2.43
C VAL A 95 5.46 3.61 -3.44
N PRO A 96 4.32 3.69 -4.14
CA PRO A 96 4.10 4.76 -5.11
C PRO A 96 4.16 6.15 -4.47
N ALA A 97 4.94 7.04 -5.06
CA ALA A 97 5.08 8.41 -4.58
C ALA A 97 3.75 9.16 -4.61
N PRO A 98 3.28 9.77 -3.51
CA PRO A 98 2.14 10.67 -3.51
C PRO A 98 2.55 11.93 -4.26
N LEU A 99 1.64 12.43 -5.08
CA LEU A 99 1.80 13.63 -5.88
C LEU A 99 0.81 14.70 -5.45
N CYS A 100 -0.41 14.28 -5.09
CA CYS A 100 -1.43 15.20 -4.61
C CYS A 100 -2.38 14.52 -3.64
N LEU A 101 -2.77 15.23 -2.59
CA LEU A 101 -3.82 14.84 -1.66
C LEU A 101 -4.86 15.96 -1.56
N LEU A 102 -6.13 15.62 -1.78
CA LEU A 102 -7.26 16.41 -1.33
C LEU A 102 -7.94 15.68 -0.17
N ASP A 103 -8.02 16.34 0.99
CA ASP A 103 -8.69 15.82 2.19
C ASP A 103 -9.83 16.75 2.62
N LEU A 104 -11.08 16.31 2.43
CA LEU A 104 -12.26 17.14 2.69
C LEU A 104 -12.87 16.81 4.07
N ARG A 105 -13.24 17.87 4.80
CA ARG A 105 -13.93 17.73 6.10
C ARG A 105 -15.28 17.04 5.97
N ARG A 106 -16.02 17.36 4.89
CA ARG A 106 -17.33 16.81 4.55
C ARG A 106 -17.27 16.25 3.13
N ALA A 107 -18.02 15.19 2.87
CA ALA A 107 -18.19 14.67 1.52
C ALA A 107 -18.88 15.72 0.64
N LEU A 108 -18.52 15.74 -0.64
CA LEU A 108 -19.20 16.52 -1.69
C LEU A 108 -20.54 15.86 -2.06
N PRO A 109 -21.42 16.56 -2.81
CA PRO A 109 -22.64 15.94 -3.35
C PRO A 109 -22.36 14.67 -4.18
N SER A 110 -21.20 14.59 -4.81
CA SER A 110 -20.70 13.39 -5.51
C SER A 110 -20.41 12.20 -4.58
N GLY A 111 -20.40 12.38 -3.26
CA GLY A 111 -20.03 11.40 -2.24
C GLY A 111 -18.52 11.28 -2.00
N VAL A 112 -17.68 11.97 -2.77
CA VAL A 112 -16.22 11.98 -2.58
C VAL A 112 -15.85 12.84 -1.37
N ARG A 113 -14.98 12.30 -0.52
CA ARG A 113 -14.44 12.96 0.67
C ARG A 113 -12.92 13.15 0.63
N GLY A 114 -12.24 12.48 -0.29
CA GLY A 114 -10.84 12.74 -0.53
C GLY A 114 -10.37 12.16 -1.85
N VAL A 115 -9.23 12.64 -2.30
CA VAL A 115 -8.55 12.14 -3.50
C VAL A 115 -7.07 11.99 -3.16
N LEU A 116 -6.51 10.83 -3.47
CA LEU A 116 -5.06 10.63 -3.45
C LEU A 116 -4.60 10.37 -4.88
N VAL A 117 -3.65 11.16 -5.34
CA VAL A 117 -2.93 10.94 -6.58
C VAL A 117 -1.54 10.45 -6.23
N THR A 118 -1.16 9.30 -6.77
CA THR A 118 0.21 8.78 -6.71
C THR A 118 0.76 8.62 -8.13
N ARG A 119 2.06 8.35 -8.24
CA ARG A 119 2.62 7.79 -9.47
C ARG A 119 1.93 6.45 -9.78
N PHE A 120 1.57 6.25 -11.05
CA PHE A 120 1.16 4.94 -11.55
C PHE A 120 2.40 4.06 -11.73
N ILE A 121 2.32 2.81 -11.29
CA ILE A 121 3.41 1.84 -11.46
C ILE A 121 3.02 0.90 -12.59
N ASP A 122 3.72 0.99 -13.72
CA ASP A 122 3.62 0.01 -14.79
C ASP A 122 4.31 -1.28 -14.36
N GLY A 123 3.58 -2.39 -14.44
CA GLY A 123 4.07 -3.68 -14.00
C GLY A 123 2.96 -4.71 -13.95
N GLN A 124 3.28 -5.88 -13.44
CA GLN A 124 2.37 -7.01 -13.35
C GLN A 124 2.08 -7.34 -11.89
N THR A 125 0.86 -7.72 -11.57
CA THR A 125 0.49 -8.16 -10.23
C THR A 125 1.20 -9.47 -9.87
N LEU A 126 1.30 -9.79 -8.58
CA LEU A 126 1.77 -11.11 -8.16
C LEU A 126 0.97 -12.26 -8.77
N GLY A 127 -0.33 -12.07 -9.03
CA GLY A 127 -1.13 -13.08 -9.71
C GLY A 127 -0.60 -13.37 -11.11
N GLU A 128 -0.16 -12.36 -11.86
CA GLU A 128 0.32 -12.52 -13.23
C GLU A 128 1.75 -13.08 -13.30
N VAL A 129 2.63 -12.71 -12.36
CA VAL A 129 4.04 -13.16 -12.34
C VAL A 129 4.32 -14.28 -11.34
N ARG A 130 3.28 -14.96 -10.82
CA ARG A 130 3.42 -16.04 -9.83
C ARG A 130 4.31 -17.22 -10.27
N ARG A 131 4.59 -17.37 -11.57
CA ARG A 131 5.50 -18.39 -12.13
C ARG A 131 6.90 -17.86 -12.44
N ASN A 132 7.17 -16.60 -12.11
CA ASN A 132 8.50 -16.01 -12.22
C ASN A 132 9.26 -16.25 -10.90
N PRO A 133 10.26 -17.15 -10.87
CA PRO A 133 10.97 -17.50 -9.64
C PRO A 133 11.72 -16.31 -9.04
N ASP A 134 12.34 -15.46 -9.87
CA ASP A 134 13.06 -14.27 -9.42
C ASP A 134 12.12 -13.30 -8.73
N ALA A 135 10.93 -13.05 -9.32
CA ALA A 135 9.92 -12.22 -8.71
C ALA A 135 9.51 -12.77 -7.33
N LEU A 136 9.29 -14.09 -7.21
CA LEU A 136 8.92 -14.68 -5.92
C LEU A 136 10.04 -14.62 -4.87
N LEU A 137 11.31 -14.81 -5.25
CA LEU A 137 12.45 -14.65 -4.34
C LEU A 137 12.58 -13.20 -3.88
N ARG A 138 12.43 -12.21 -4.77
CA ARG A 138 12.41 -10.79 -4.39
C ARG A 138 11.22 -10.42 -3.52
N LEU A 139 10.10 -11.13 -3.64
CA LEU A 139 8.96 -10.96 -2.73
C LEU A 139 9.34 -11.43 -1.33
N ALA A 140 9.99 -12.59 -1.21
CA ALA A 140 10.48 -13.11 0.06
C ALA A 140 11.45 -12.13 0.74
N GLU A 141 12.39 -11.56 0.00
CA GLU A 141 13.32 -10.53 0.51
C GLU A 141 12.59 -9.26 0.96
N LEU A 142 11.62 -8.77 0.18
CA LEU A 142 10.81 -7.61 0.55
C LEU A 142 10.07 -7.87 1.87
N LEU A 143 9.36 -9.00 1.98
CA LEU A 143 8.62 -9.36 3.17
C LEU A 143 9.55 -9.57 4.37
N ALA A 144 10.74 -10.12 4.17
CA ALA A 144 11.74 -10.25 5.23
C ALA A 144 12.12 -8.88 5.80
N ARG A 145 12.57 -7.96 4.94
CA ARG A 145 12.95 -6.58 5.33
C ARG A 145 11.80 -5.84 6.03
N MET A 146 10.57 -6.01 5.54
CA MET A 146 9.38 -5.41 6.15
C MET A 146 9.12 -5.97 7.54
N HIS A 147 9.06 -7.29 7.67
CA HIS A 147 8.71 -7.97 8.91
C HIS A 147 9.77 -7.83 10.01
N GLU A 148 11.05 -7.76 9.65
CA GLU A 148 12.14 -7.48 10.61
C GLU A 148 11.98 -6.11 11.28
N ARG A 149 11.50 -5.12 10.53
CA ARG A 149 11.19 -3.78 11.05
C ARG A 149 9.80 -3.69 11.68
N GLY A 150 9.11 -4.81 11.85
CA GLY A 150 7.78 -4.88 12.43
C GLY A 150 6.68 -4.28 11.55
N LEU A 151 6.93 -4.10 10.25
CA LEU A 151 5.95 -3.60 9.30
C LEU A 151 5.16 -4.76 8.71
N HIS A 152 3.85 -4.77 8.91
CA HIS A 152 2.94 -5.71 8.28
C HIS A 152 1.87 -4.96 7.49
N HIS A 153 1.75 -5.29 6.21
CA HIS A 153 0.65 -4.85 5.35
C HIS A 153 -0.72 -5.35 5.84
N GLY A 154 -1.69 -4.43 5.92
CA GLY A 154 -3.03 -4.71 6.48
C GLY A 154 -3.89 -5.62 5.64
N ASP A 155 -3.69 -5.60 4.32
CA ASP A 155 -4.46 -6.36 3.34
C ASP A 155 -3.54 -6.86 2.20
N LEU A 156 -2.54 -7.66 2.56
CA LEU A 156 -1.61 -8.23 1.58
C LEU A 156 -2.34 -9.28 0.74
N HIS A 157 -2.55 -8.98 -0.54
CA HIS A 157 -3.08 -9.89 -1.55
C HIS A 157 -2.37 -9.61 -2.90
N PRO A 158 -2.44 -10.51 -3.90
CA PRO A 158 -1.66 -10.37 -5.13
C PRO A 158 -1.86 -9.06 -5.89
N GLY A 159 -3.08 -8.52 -5.91
CA GLY A 159 -3.38 -7.22 -6.52
C GLY A 159 -2.76 -5.99 -5.84
N ASN A 160 -2.23 -6.11 -4.61
CA ASN A 160 -1.55 -5.01 -3.91
C ASN A 160 -0.02 -5.07 -4.05
N LEU A 161 0.49 -5.97 -4.89
CA LEU A 161 1.91 -6.15 -5.16
C LEU A 161 2.10 -6.03 -6.68
N ILE A 162 2.84 -5.03 -7.11
CA ILE A 162 3.19 -4.83 -8.53
C ILE A 162 4.68 -5.08 -8.73
N TRP A 163 5.00 -5.98 -9.65
CA TRP A 163 6.35 -6.27 -10.10
C TRP A 163 6.64 -5.44 -11.35
N ASP A 164 7.62 -4.54 -11.26
CA ASP A 164 8.03 -3.67 -12.38
C ASP A 164 9.14 -4.28 -13.27
N ARG A 165 9.43 -5.58 -13.08
CA ARG A 165 10.56 -6.35 -13.65
C ARG A 165 11.88 -6.25 -12.88
N GLU A 166 11.97 -5.41 -11.86
CA GLU A 166 13.17 -5.25 -11.04
C GLU A 166 12.86 -5.39 -9.54
N ARG A 167 11.76 -4.79 -9.08
CA ARG A 167 11.37 -4.73 -7.66
C ARG A 167 9.85 -4.83 -7.49
N TRP A 168 9.47 -5.16 -6.25
CA TRP A 168 8.06 -5.13 -5.82
C TRP A 168 7.67 -3.77 -5.29
N TRP A 169 6.59 -3.23 -5.83
CA TRP A 169 5.88 -2.06 -5.33
C TRP A 169 4.67 -2.47 -4.51
N LEU A 170 4.57 -1.91 -3.30
CA LEU A 170 3.47 -2.16 -2.40
C LEU A 170 2.38 -1.09 -2.58
N LEU A 171 1.19 -1.52 -2.94
CA LEU A 171 0.01 -0.66 -3.10
C LEU A 171 -0.87 -0.68 -1.85
N ASP A 172 -1.84 0.24 -1.82
CA ASP A 172 -2.89 0.36 -0.81
C ASP A 172 -2.44 0.36 0.67
N LEU A 173 -1.71 1.42 1.03
CA LEU A 173 -1.13 1.60 2.35
C LEU A 173 -2.16 1.85 3.48
N ASP A 174 -3.45 1.98 3.15
CA ASP A 174 -4.54 2.27 4.09
C ASP A 174 -4.64 1.26 5.24
N GLY A 175 -4.21 0.03 4.98
CA GLY A 175 -4.23 -1.07 5.94
C GLY A 175 -2.99 -1.16 6.83
N ILE A 176 -1.92 -0.41 6.56
CA ILE A 176 -0.66 -0.57 7.28
C ILE A 176 -0.84 -0.24 8.76
N ARG A 177 -0.50 -1.21 9.60
CA ARG A 177 -0.60 -1.07 11.06
C ARG A 177 0.79 -0.83 11.61
N PRO A 178 0.99 0.21 12.45
CA PRO A 178 2.23 0.34 13.18
C PRO A 178 2.44 -0.89 14.08
N PRO A 179 3.69 -1.26 14.38
CA PRO A 179 4.00 -2.46 15.16
C PRO A 179 3.32 -2.39 16.53
N SER A 180 2.52 -3.40 16.86
CA SER A 180 2.07 -3.65 18.22
C SER A 180 2.57 -5.03 18.65
N HIS A 181 3.47 -5.04 19.65
CA HIS A 181 4.08 -6.20 20.35
C HIS A 181 4.83 -7.28 19.54
N ARG A 182 6.08 -7.55 19.94
CA ARG A 182 7.01 -8.56 19.36
C ARG A 182 6.44 -9.98 19.18
N LEU A 183 5.52 -10.43 20.05
CA LEU A 183 4.86 -11.74 19.94
C LEU A 183 3.81 -11.81 18.80
N LEU A 184 3.27 -10.65 18.40
CA LEU A 184 2.44 -10.54 17.20
C LEU A 184 3.31 -10.51 15.94
N GLY A 185 4.62 -10.25 16.03
CA GLY A 185 5.54 -10.17 14.89
C GLY A 185 5.61 -11.46 14.08
N LYS A 186 5.99 -12.59 14.71
CA LYS A 186 6.06 -13.91 14.04
C LYS A 186 4.68 -14.34 13.52
N ARG A 187 3.65 -14.33 14.35
CA ARG A 187 2.29 -14.72 13.92
C ARG A 187 1.70 -13.77 12.86
N ALA A 188 1.99 -12.47 12.89
CA ALA A 188 1.56 -11.54 11.84
C ALA A 188 2.29 -11.81 10.52
N SER A 189 3.59 -12.10 10.57
CA SER A 189 4.35 -12.51 9.40
C SER A 189 3.80 -13.79 8.77
N LEU A 190 3.54 -14.83 9.57
CA LEU A 190 2.96 -16.08 9.07
C LEU A 190 1.54 -15.87 8.52
N ARG A 191 0.75 -14.98 9.13
CA ARG A 191 -0.56 -14.60 8.56
C ARG A 191 -0.46 -13.90 7.21
N GLN A 192 0.62 -13.14 6.94
CA GLN A 192 0.83 -12.57 5.61
C GLN A 192 1.09 -13.67 4.57
N TRP A 193 1.96 -14.62 4.90
CA TRP A 193 2.20 -15.80 4.06
C TRP A 193 0.95 -16.65 3.86
N GLY A 194 0.17 -16.87 4.92
CA GLY A 194 -1.13 -17.54 4.84
C GLY A 194 -2.11 -16.83 3.89
N ARG A 195 -2.13 -15.49 3.87
CA ARG A 195 -2.91 -14.74 2.87
C ARG A 195 -2.43 -14.99 1.45
N LEU A 196 -1.12 -15.00 1.21
CA LEU A 196 -0.57 -15.27 -0.12
C LEU A 196 -0.94 -16.68 -0.60
N LEU A 197 -0.83 -17.68 0.28
CA LEU A 197 -1.25 -19.06 0.00
C LEU A 197 -2.74 -19.13 -0.40
N LEU A 198 -3.62 -18.50 0.38
CA LEU A 198 -5.06 -18.46 0.05
C LEU A 198 -5.35 -17.85 -1.32
N ASN A 199 -4.60 -16.82 -1.72
CA ASN A 199 -4.85 -16.13 -2.98
C ASN A 199 -4.22 -16.83 -4.19
N LEU A 200 -3.22 -17.70 -3.99
CA LEU A 200 -2.63 -18.51 -5.06
C LEU A 200 -3.25 -19.91 -5.17
N ASP A 201 -4.02 -20.35 -4.17
CA ASP A 201 -4.83 -21.58 -4.16
C ASP A 201 -4.03 -22.80 -4.67
N ARG A 202 -4.42 -23.40 -5.81
CA ARG A 202 -3.76 -24.58 -6.41
C ARG A 202 -2.29 -24.37 -6.75
N GLU A 203 -1.84 -23.12 -6.85
CA GLU A 203 -0.45 -22.76 -7.12
C GLU A 203 0.34 -22.38 -5.86
N ALA A 204 -0.21 -22.63 -4.67
CA ALA A 204 0.43 -22.41 -3.38
C ALA A 204 1.84 -23.03 -3.27
N ALA A 205 2.08 -24.17 -3.91
CA ALA A 205 3.38 -24.85 -3.92
C ALA A 205 4.52 -23.99 -4.49
N LEU A 206 4.21 -23.02 -5.37
CA LEU A 206 5.20 -22.07 -5.90
C LEU A 206 5.81 -21.17 -4.82
N LEU A 207 5.15 -21.05 -3.66
CA LEU A 207 5.65 -20.27 -2.54
C LEU A 207 6.61 -21.03 -1.62
N LEU A 208 6.85 -22.33 -1.83
CA LEU A 208 7.69 -23.14 -0.94
C LEU A 208 9.13 -22.62 -0.88
N ASP A 209 9.82 -22.55 -2.02
CA ASP A 209 11.21 -22.07 -2.07
C ASP A 209 11.34 -20.60 -1.63
N PRO A 210 10.46 -19.67 -2.08
CA PRO A 210 10.42 -18.31 -1.55
C PRO A 210 10.21 -18.25 -0.04
N PHE A 211 9.35 -19.10 0.52
CA PHE A 211 9.12 -19.13 1.96
C PHE A 211 10.34 -19.63 2.72
N HIS A 212 11.01 -20.68 2.23
CA HIS A 212 12.26 -21.17 2.79
C HIS A 212 13.34 -20.08 2.76
N HIS A 213 13.48 -19.38 1.64
CA HIS A 213 14.38 -18.24 1.52
C HIS A 213 14.02 -17.11 2.50
N TYR A 214 12.74 -16.78 2.64
CA TYR A 214 12.29 -15.80 3.63
C TYR A 214 12.64 -16.19 5.08
N VAL A 215 12.54 -17.47 5.44
CA VAL A 215 12.91 -17.95 6.78
C VAL A 215 14.42 -17.92 6.97
N SER A 216 15.22 -18.24 5.95
CA SER A 216 16.69 -18.16 6.05
C SER A 216 17.19 -16.73 6.25
N LEU A 217 16.51 -15.74 5.67
CA LEU A 217 16.75 -14.32 5.94
C LEU A 217 16.33 -13.91 7.36
N ARG A 218 15.45 -14.67 8.03
CA ARG A 218 14.91 -14.37 9.35
C ARG A 218 15.11 -15.54 10.33
N PRO A 219 16.36 -15.88 10.70
CA PRO A 219 16.68 -17.07 11.49
C PRO A 219 15.98 -17.12 12.86
N SER A 220 15.62 -15.96 13.43
CA SER A 220 14.83 -15.85 14.67
C SER A 220 13.43 -16.49 14.59
N LEU A 221 12.94 -16.86 13.40
CA LEU A 221 11.67 -17.56 13.24
C LEU A 221 11.75 -19.05 13.56
N GLY A 222 12.94 -19.66 13.51
CA GLY A 222 13.15 -21.10 13.59
C GLY A 222 13.27 -21.75 12.21
N GLU A 223 12.88 -23.02 12.10
CA GLU A 223 13.02 -23.81 10.88
C GLU A 223 11.87 -23.61 9.88
N ALA A 224 12.19 -23.63 8.59
CA ALA A 224 11.20 -23.37 7.54
C ALA A 224 10.15 -24.48 7.40
N ALA A 225 10.57 -25.75 7.42
CA ALA A 225 9.67 -26.88 7.15
C ALA A 225 8.50 -26.99 8.17
N PRO A 226 8.73 -26.91 9.49
CA PRO A 226 7.62 -26.91 10.45
C PRO A 226 6.68 -25.71 10.26
N LEU A 227 7.24 -24.53 9.98
CA LEU A 227 6.43 -23.33 9.76
C LEU A 227 5.59 -23.42 8.49
N TRP A 228 6.14 -24.00 7.42
CA TRP A 228 5.41 -24.25 6.17
C TRP A 228 4.21 -25.16 6.42
N ASN A 229 4.39 -26.23 7.19
CA ASN A 229 3.32 -27.16 7.56
C ASN A 229 2.23 -26.50 8.41
N GLU A 230 2.54 -25.43 9.15
CA GLU A 230 1.55 -24.64 9.90
C GLU A 230 0.76 -23.66 9.03
N LEU A 231 1.29 -23.23 7.87
CA LEU A 231 0.71 -22.15 7.08
C LEU A 231 -0.71 -22.43 6.56
N PRO A 232 -1.08 -23.65 6.10
CA PRO A 232 -2.46 -23.94 5.70
C PRO A 232 -3.47 -23.68 6.82
N ARG A 233 -3.17 -24.12 8.05
CA ARG A 233 -4.01 -23.87 9.23
C ARG A 233 -4.14 -22.37 9.52
N ILE A 234 -3.05 -21.61 9.36
CA ILE A 234 -3.05 -20.15 9.55
C ILE A 234 -3.86 -19.45 8.45
N ALA A 235 -3.77 -19.94 7.20
CA ALA A 235 -4.58 -19.49 6.09
C ALA A 235 -6.07 -19.64 6.39
N ASP A 236 -6.51 -20.82 6.85
CA ASP A 236 -7.90 -21.07 7.23
C ASP A 236 -8.39 -20.12 8.35
N GLU A 237 -7.57 -19.86 9.37
CA GLU A 237 -7.89 -18.88 10.41
C GLU A 237 -8.08 -17.46 9.84
N VAL A 238 -7.26 -17.06 8.87
CA VAL A 238 -7.37 -15.76 8.21
C VAL A 238 -8.67 -15.70 7.39
N GLU A 239 -8.99 -16.75 6.67
CA GLU A 239 -10.20 -16.82 5.86
C GLU A 239 -11.47 -16.78 6.72
N ALA A 240 -11.51 -17.56 7.80
CA ALA A 240 -12.62 -17.58 8.77
C ALA A 240 -12.84 -16.18 9.39
N ARG A 241 -11.76 -15.47 9.74
CA ARG A 241 -11.84 -14.08 10.23
C ARG A 241 -12.36 -13.11 9.17
N ARG A 242 -12.06 -13.32 7.89
CA ARG A 242 -12.58 -12.51 6.78
C ARG A 242 -14.08 -12.73 6.62
N LYS A 243 -14.55 -13.98 6.66
CA LYS A 243 -15.97 -14.36 6.56
C LYS A 243 -16.82 -13.76 7.69
N ARG A 244 -16.32 -13.73 8.93
CA ARG A 244 -17.03 -13.12 10.09
C ARG A 244 -17.17 -11.59 10.06
N ARG A 245 -16.44 -10.90 9.17
CA ARG A 245 -16.44 -9.43 9.05
C ARG A 245 -17.23 -8.92 7.84
N ARG A 246 -17.70 -9.83 7.00
CA ARG A 246 -18.60 -9.55 5.88
C ARG A 246 -20.03 -9.72 6.36
#